data_AF-A0A2E6W6A6-F1
#
_entry.id   AF-A0A2E6W6A6-F1
#
_cell.length_a   1.000
_cell.length_b   1.000
_cell.length_c   1.000
_cell.angle_alpha   90.00
_cell.angle_beta   90.00
_cell.angle_gamma   90.00
#
_symmetry.space_group_name_H-M   'P 1'
#
loop_
_entity.id
_entity.type
_entity.pdbx_description
1 polymer ?
#
loop_
_entity_poly.entity_id
_entity_poly.type
_entity_poly.pdbx_seq_one_letter_code
_entity_poly.pdbx_strand_id
1 'polypeptide(L)'
;MSEDFGKNHKRIVFTESDHKHAQLIVKLKSYGMTQAKFFRSLIAGYVNGDPRIEEFILEQGNLSIARKDKVHRNLQEGRDIVTNLGLSEDQIEDLFDVIAGEHPDL
;
A
#
# COMPACT_ATOMS: atom_id res chain seq x y z
N MET A 1 -24.72 5.38 -12.73
CA MET A 1 -23.81 5.81 -11.65
C MET A 1 -23.51 7.29 -11.88
N SER A 2 -23.70 8.15 -10.89
CA SER A 2 -23.58 9.60 -11.05
C SER A 2 -22.16 10.03 -11.42
N GLU A 3 -22.03 11.06 -12.26
CA GLU A 3 -20.82 11.57 -12.93
C GLU A 3 -19.69 12.11 -11.99
N ASP A 4 -19.82 11.91 -10.68
CA ASP A 4 -19.04 12.56 -9.62
C ASP A 4 -18.33 11.60 -8.65
N PHE A 5 -18.32 10.30 -8.93
CA PHE A 5 -17.56 9.34 -8.12
C PHE A 5 -16.06 9.65 -8.20
N GLY A 6 -15.41 9.87 -7.05
CA GLY A 6 -13.97 10.14 -6.94
C GLY A 6 -13.54 11.61 -7.02
N LYS A 7 -14.44 12.56 -7.34
CA LYS A 7 -14.09 14.00 -7.46
C LYS A 7 -14.36 14.81 -6.19
N ASN A 8 -15.16 14.28 -5.27
CA ASN A 8 -15.62 15.00 -4.08
C ASN A 8 -14.79 14.65 -2.84
N HIS A 9 -14.38 15.68 -2.09
CA HIS A 9 -13.75 15.49 -0.78
C HIS A 9 -14.77 14.92 0.23
N LYS A 10 -14.42 13.83 0.90
CA LYS A 10 -15.18 13.25 2.01
C LYS A 10 -14.47 13.52 3.33
N ARG A 11 -15.23 13.88 4.36
CA ARG A 11 -14.72 14.04 5.72
C ARG A 11 -14.72 12.68 6.42
N ILE A 12 -13.57 12.32 7.02
CA ILE A 12 -13.41 11.14 7.86
C ILE A 12 -13.11 11.64 9.28
N VAL A 13 -13.87 11.18 10.27
CA VAL A 13 -13.72 11.57 11.68
C VAL A 13 -13.75 10.31 12.54
N PHE A 14 -12.83 10.21 13.48
CA PHE A 14 -12.81 9.18 14.52
C PHE A 14 -12.32 9.80 15.83
N THR A 15 -12.63 9.15 16.94
CA THR A 15 -12.24 9.58 18.30
C THR A 15 -11.18 8.65 18.86
N GLU A 16 -10.28 9.19 19.68
CA GLU A 16 -9.27 8.42 20.40
C GLU A 16 -8.98 9.13 21.74
N SER A 17 -8.37 8.42 22.70
CA SER A 17 -8.00 9.03 23.98
C SER A 17 -6.99 10.17 23.80
N ASP A 18 -7.10 11.15 24.69
CA ASP A 18 -6.15 12.26 24.80
C ASP A 18 -4.70 11.78 24.94
N HIS A 19 -4.49 10.71 25.71
CA HIS A 19 -3.19 10.09 25.91
C HIS A 19 -2.58 9.56 24.61
N LYS A 20 -3.34 8.77 23.83
CA LYS A 20 -2.86 8.24 22.54
C LYS A 20 -2.71 9.35 21.50
N HIS A 21 -3.59 10.34 21.51
CA HIS A 21 -3.46 11.51 20.64
C HIS A 21 -2.15 12.26 20.90
N ALA A 22 -1.81 12.49 22.16
CA ALA A 22 -0.53 13.12 22.53
C ALA A 22 0.68 12.29 22.08
N GLN A 23 0.65 10.96 22.28
CA GLN A 23 1.71 10.06 21.81
C GLN A 23 1.88 10.12 20.29
N LEU A 24 0.77 10.09 19.53
CA LEU A 24 0.78 10.22 18.08
C LEU A 24 1.45 11.53 17.65
N ILE A 25 1.09 12.66 18.25
CA ILE A 25 1.68 13.96 17.93
C ILE A 25 3.20 13.96 18.12
N VAL A 26 3.68 13.44 19.25
CA VAL A 26 5.13 13.38 19.54
C VAL A 26 5.85 12.53 18.50
N LYS A 27 5.30 11.35 18.18
CA LYS A 27 5.89 10.44 17.19
C LYS A 27 5.90 11.04 15.79
N LEU A 28 4.83 11.70 15.37
CA LEU A 28 4.78 12.33 14.06
C LEU A 28 5.78 13.48 13.93
N LYS A 29 5.98 14.26 15.00
CA LYS A 29 7.00 15.32 15.02
C LYS A 29 8.41 14.78 14.80
N SER A 30 8.76 13.62 15.38
CA SER A 30 10.10 13.02 15.18
C SER A 30 10.37 12.60 13.73
N TYR A 31 9.33 12.42 12.91
CA TYR A 31 9.45 12.10 11.48
C TYR A 31 9.07 13.27 10.56
N GLY A 32 8.86 14.48 11.10
CA GLY A 32 8.45 15.64 10.30
C GLY A 32 7.10 15.48 9.59
N MET A 33 6.18 14.69 10.16
CA MET A 33 4.88 14.40 9.57
C MET A 33 3.73 15.15 10.26
N THR A 34 2.73 15.57 9.49
CA THR A 34 1.45 16.04 10.03
C THR A 34 0.48 14.87 10.19
N GLN A 35 -0.51 14.98 11.09
CA GLN A 35 -1.57 13.96 11.24
C GLN A 35 -2.30 13.70 9.92
N ALA A 36 -2.64 14.76 9.19
CA ALA A 36 -3.33 14.63 7.91
C ALA A 36 -2.48 13.89 6.87
N LYS A 37 -1.17 14.16 6.80
CA LYS A 37 -0.26 13.43 5.91
C LYS A 37 -0.17 11.96 6.33
N PHE A 38 -0.04 11.68 7.62
CA PHE A 38 0.00 10.33 8.16
C PHE A 38 -1.22 9.48 7.76
N PHE A 39 -2.43 9.94 8.05
CA PHE A 39 -3.63 9.17 7.73
C PHE A 39 -3.85 9.03 6.21
N ARG A 40 -3.57 10.08 5.42
CA ARG A 40 -3.66 9.98 3.96
C ARG A 40 -2.65 8.99 3.38
N SER A 41 -1.41 8.99 3.88
CA SER A 41 -0.38 8.04 3.45
C SER A 41 -0.75 6.60 3.81
N LEU A 42 -1.32 6.34 4.99
CA LEU A 42 -1.80 5.01 5.35
C LEU A 42 -2.97 4.56 4.48
N ILE A 43 -3.94 5.44 4.21
CA ILE A 43 -5.06 5.13 3.31
C ILE A 43 -4.54 4.81 1.91
N ALA A 44 -3.67 5.66 1.36
CA ALA A 44 -3.12 5.45 0.03
C ALA A 44 -2.30 4.16 -0.05
N GLY A 45 -1.42 3.92 0.93
CA GLY A 45 -0.62 2.70 0.97
C GLY A 45 -1.49 1.44 1.10
N TYR A 46 -2.54 1.47 1.92
CA TYR A 46 -3.48 0.34 2.02
C TYR A 46 -4.25 0.11 0.72
N VAL A 47 -4.81 1.16 0.11
CA VAL A 47 -5.57 1.05 -1.14
C VAL A 47 -4.70 0.60 -2.32
N ASN A 48 -3.42 0.99 -2.32
CA ASN A 48 -2.46 0.62 -3.35
C ASN A 48 -1.77 -0.74 -3.09
N GLY A 49 -2.13 -1.45 -2.03
CA GLY A 49 -1.58 -2.77 -1.72
C GLY A 49 -0.14 -2.76 -1.21
N ASP A 50 0.25 -1.76 -0.41
CA ASP A 50 1.55 -1.77 0.26
C ASP A 50 1.64 -2.98 1.21
N PRO A 51 2.54 -3.95 0.96
CA PRO A 51 2.53 -5.23 1.65
C PRO A 51 2.76 -5.08 3.16
N ARG A 52 3.50 -4.05 3.59
CA ARG A 52 3.78 -3.79 5.01
C ARG A 52 2.53 -3.36 5.75
N ILE A 53 1.68 -2.59 5.08
CA ILE A 53 0.42 -2.10 5.66
C ILE A 53 -0.62 -3.22 5.63
N GLU A 54 -0.72 -3.96 4.52
CA GLU A 54 -1.64 -5.09 4.42
C GLU A 54 -1.37 -6.17 5.48
N GLU A 55 -0.11 -6.50 5.71
CA GLU A 55 0.29 -7.46 6.76
C GLU A 55 -0.13 -6.97 8.14
N PHE A 56 0.17 -5.72 8.47
CA PHE A 56 -0.26 -5.12 9.74
C PHE A 56 -1.79 -5.15 9.90
N ILE A 57 -2.56 -4.82 8.86
CA ILE A 57 -4.03 -4.86 8.91
C ILE A 57 -4.54 -6.29 9.05
N LEU A 58 -3.89 -7.28 8.44
CA LEU A 58 -4.26 -8.68 8.56
C LEU A 58 -4.10 -9.20 10.00
N GLU A 59 -3.07 -8.75 10.70
CA GLU A 59 -2.86 -9.05 12.12
C GLU A 59 -3.99 -8.45 12.99
N GLN A 60 -4.32 -7.18 12.77
CA GLN A 60 -5.35 -6.47 13.55
C GLN A 60 -6.79 -6.85 13.16
N GLY A 61 -6.99 -7.44 11.98
CA GLY A 61 -8.29 -7.82 11.47
C GLY A 61 -8.89 -9.07 12.12
N ASN A 62 -10.21 -9.10 12.18
CA ASN A 62 -10.99 -10.21 12.76
C ASN A 62 -11.28 -11.34 11.76
N LEU A 63 -10.44 -11.52 10.74
CA LEU A 63 -10.58 -12.63 9.80
C LEU A 63 -10.29 -13.96 10.52
N SER A 64 -11.03 -15.01 10.15
CA SER A 64 -10.72 -16.35 10.62
C SER A 64 -9.33 -16.78 10.13
N ILE A 65 -8.67 -17.68 10.86
CA ILE A 65 -7.33 -18.19 10.52
C ILE A 65 -7.30 -18.68 9.07
N ALA A 66 -8.28 -19.51 8.66
CA ALA A 66 -8.38 -20.00 7.29
C ALA A 66 -8.52 -18.89 6.23
N ARG A 67 -9.14 -17.76 6.57
CA ARG A 67 -9.20 -16.59 5.68
C ARG A 67 -7.88 -15.83 5.67
N LYS A 68 -7.19 -15.71 6.80
CA LYS A 68 -5.84 -15.12 6.86
C LYS A 68 -4.86 -15.92 6.02
N ASP A 69 -4.86 -17.25 6.13
CA ASP A 69 -4.02 -18.15 5.32
C ASP A 69 -4.31 -17.99 3.82
N LYS A 70 -5.58 -17.87 3.44
CA LYS A 70 -5.96 -17.62 2.06
C LYS A 70 -5.44 -16.27 1.56
N VAL A 71 -5.57 -15.21 2.37
CA VAL A 71 -5.05 -13.88 2.01
C VAL A 71 -3.53 -13.94 1.83
N HIS A 72 -2.80 -14.56 2.77
CA HIS A 72 -1.35 -14.74 2.64
C HIS A 72 -0.96 -15.50 1.38
N ARG A 73 -1.63 -16.62 1.06
CA ARG A 73 -1.37 -17.37 -0.17
C ARG A 73 -1.61 -16.52 -1.41
N ASN A 74 -2.75 -15.82 -1.48
CA ASN A 74 -3.05 -14.95 -2.62
C ASN A 74 -2.00 -13.84 -2.81
N LEU A 75 -1.52 -13.25 -1.71
CA LEU A 75 -0.47 -12.23 -1.76
C LEU A 75 0.88 -12.80 -2.22
N GLN A 76 1.20 -14.03 -1.81
CA GLN A 76 2.42 -14.71 -2.23
C GLN A 76 2.33 -15.12 -3.70
N GLU A 77 1.22 -15.74 -4.12
CA GLU A 77 0.95 -16.09 -5.52
C GLU A 77 1.01 -14.85 -6.43
N GLY A 78 0.47 -13.71 -5.98
CA GLY A 78 0.57 -12.46 -6.72
C GLY A 78 2.01 -12.00 -6.94
N ARG A 79 2.86 -12.07 -5.91
CA ARG A 79 4.30 -11.75 -6.02
C ARG A 79 5.04 -12.73 -6.92
N ASP A 80 4.73 -14.01 -6.80
CA ASP A 80 5.34 -15.06 -7.62
C ASP A 80 4.96 -14.88 -9.10
N ILE A 81 3.70 -14.52 -9.40
CA ILE A 81 3.24 -14.22 -10.76
C ILE A 81 3.99 -13.01 -11.33
N VAL A 82 4.10 -11.90 -10.61
CA VAL A 82 4.85 -10.72 -11.06
C VAL A 82 6.30 -11.07 -11.39
N THR A 83 6.95 -11.84 -10.52
CA THR A 83 8.33 -12.30 -10.70
C THR A 83 8.46 -13.25 -11.90
N ASN A 84 7.54 -14.21 -12.05
CA ASN A 84 7.56 -15.18 -13.15
C ASN A 84 7.26 -14.55 -14.51
N LEU A 85 6.51 -13.46 -14.53
CA LEU A 85 6.23 -12.69 -15.75
C LEU A 85 7.37 -11.75 -16.14
N GLY A 86 8.45 -11.67 -15.35
CA GLY A 86 9.54 -10.72 -15.60
C GLY A 86 9.12 -9.27 -15.34
N LEU A 87 8.09 -9.06 -14.53
CA LEU A 87 7.49 -7.74 -14.27
C LEU A 87 7.89 -7.18 -12.90
N SER A 88 8.92 -7.74 -12.24
CA SER A 88 9.52 -7.03 -11.12
C SER A 88 10.21 -5.75 -11.62
N GLU A 89 10.31 -4.72 -10.78
CA GLU A 89 10.92 -3.44 -11.19
C GLU A 89 12.34 -3.66 -11.77
N ASP A 90 13.14 -4.50 -11.10
CA ASP A 90 14.49 -4.87 -11.54
C ASP A 90 14.48 -5.59 -12.90
N GLN A 91 13.54 -6.52 -13.12
CA GLN A 91 13.46 -7.29 -14.37
C GLN A 91 12.91 -6.48 -15.54
N ILE A 92 12.06 -5.48 -15.26
CA ILE A 92 11.55 -4.55 -16.26
C ILE A 92 12.68 -3.70 -16.81
N GLU A 93 13.58 -3.21 -15.94
CA GLU A 93 14.76 -2.45 -16.35
C GLU A 93 15.68 -3.30 -17.23
N ASP A 94 15.98 -4.53 -16.81
CA ASP A 94 16.74 -5.50 -17.62
C ASP A 94 16.06 -5.77 -18.99
N LEU A 95 14.73 -5.85 -19.03
CA LEU A 95 13.97 -6.07 -20.27
C LEU A 95 14.11 -4.88 -21.23
N PHE A 96 14.04 -3.64 -20.71
CA PHE A 96 14.22 -2.44 -21.52
C PHE A 96 15.65 -2.31 -22.03
N ASP A 97 16.66 -2.67 -21.24
CA ASP A 97 18.06 -2.69 -21.66
C ASP A 97 18.31 -3.69 -22.81
N VAL A 98 17.70 -4.89 -22.73
CA VAL A 98 17.76 -5.88 -23.82
C VAL A 98 17.08 -5.35 -25.09
N ILE A 99 15.89 -4.77 -24.98
CA ILE A 99 15.15 -4.20 -26.13
C ILE A 99 15.93 -3.04 -26.75
N ALA A 100 16.50 -2.14 -25.94
CA ALA A 100 17.32 -1.02 -26.40
C ALA A 100 18.61 -1.52 -27.08
N GLY A 101 19.20 -2.61 -26.60
CA GLY A 101 20.36 -3.25 -27.23
C GLY A 101 20.05 -3.87 -28.60
N GLU A 102 18.88 -4.49 -28.77
CA GLU A 102 18.45 -5.09 -30.05
C GLU A 102 17.92 -4.03 -31.04
N HIS A 103 17.41 -2.91 -30.55
CA HIS A 103 16.87 -1.81 -31.33
C HIS A 103 17.46 -0.45 -30.91
N PRO A 104 18.74 -0.20 -31.21
CA PRO A 104 19.43 1.03 -30.77
C PRO A 104 18.91 2.32 -31.43
N ASP A 105 18.03 2.22 -32.44
CA ASP A 105 17.48 3.33 -33.19
C ASP A 105 16.03 3.71 -32.79
N LEU A 106 15.48 3.10 -31.73
CA LEU A 106 14.17 3.46 -31.14
C LEU A 106 14.24 4.69 -30.24
#